data_AF-J9CRN2-F1
#
_entry.id   AF-J9CRN2-F1
#
_cell.length_a   1.000
_cell.length_b   1.000
_cell.length_c   1.000
_cell.angle_alpha   90.00
_cell.angle_beta   90.00
_cell.angle_gamma   90.00
#
_symmetry.space_group_name_H-M   'P 1'
#
loop_
_entity.id
_entity.type
_entity.pdbx_description
1 polymer ?
#
loop_
_entity_poly.entity_id
_entity_poly.type
_entity_poly.pdbx_seq_one_letter_code
_entity_poly.pdbx_strand_id
1 'polypeptide(L)'
;MNWNTLLSAKRFGLEEFHEERHENRSEFQRDYDRLIFSAPFRRLQNKTQVFPLPGSIFVHNRLTHSLEVSCVGRSLGNDVAKGILSQQPELVKSFLPEIGSIVSAACLAHDLGNPPFGHSGERAISTFFSEGKGLVLKEQLTPAEWEDLTHFEGNANAFRLLTHQFQGRRKGGFVLTYSTLASIVKYPYSSSLAGHKSKFGFFTTEEKSFEKNCH
;
A
#
# COMPACT_ATOMS: atom_id res chain seq x y z
N MET A 1 -6.88 21.63 5.45
CA MET A 1 -5.84 20.57 5.56
C MET A 1 -4.51 21.23 5.83
N ASN A 2 -3.69 20.69 6.72
CA ASN A 2 -2.37 21.25 7.06
C ASN A 2 -1.26 20.31 6.54
N TRP A 3 -0.51 20.77 5.53
CA TRP A 3 0.53 19.96 4.87
C TRP A 3 1.67 19.56 5.81
N ASN A 4 1.98 20.37 6.83
CA ASN A 4 3.01 20.07 7.81
C ASN A 4 2.62 18.91 8.74
N THR A 5 1.32 18.62 8.86
CA THR A 5 0.82 17.47 9.63
C THR A 5 0.55 16.24 8.76
N LEU A 6 0.23 16.43 7.47
CA LEU A 6 -0.05 15.34 6.54
C LEU A 6 1.24 14.66 6.03
N LEU A 7 2.35 15.39 6.02
CA LEU A 7 3.62 14.92 5.52
C LEU A 7 4.60 14.65 6.66
N SER A 8 4.97 13.38 6.84
CA SER A 8 5.77 12.86 7.94
C SER A 8 6.79 11.85 7.41
N ALA A 9 8.07 12.16 7.62
CA ALA A 9 9.18 11.27 7.33
C ALA A 9 9.40 10.18 8.42
N LYS A 10 8.61 10.21 9.51
CA LYS A 10 8.63 9.17 10.54
C LYS A 10 8.35 7.81 9.92
N ARG A 11 9.06 6.79 10.38
CA ARG A 11 8.99 5.43 9.84
C ARG A 11 8.20 4.51 10.76
N PHE A 12 7.26 3.78 10.17
CA PHE A 12 6.45 2.82 10.90
C PHE A 12 7.32 1.71 11.50
N GLY A 13 7.23 1.53 12.81
CA GLY A 13 8.00 0.57 13.61
C GLY A 13 9.40 1.00 14.02
N LEU A 14 9.86 2.19 13.59
CA LEU A 14 11.15 2.80 13.97
C LEU A 14 10.98 4.26 14.40
N GLU A 15 9.87 4.60 15.07
CA GLU A 15 9.55 5.99 15.41
C GLU A 15 10.58 6.62 16.36
N GLU A 16 11.22 5.81 17.21
CA GLU A 16 12.24 6.23 18.16
C GLU A 16 13.60 6.54 17.51
N PHE A 17 13.83 6.11 16.26
CA PHE A 17 15.09 6.27 15.54
C PHE A 17 15.05 7.41 14.51
N HIS A 18 14.13 8.36 14.67
CA HIS A 18 13.93 9.49 13.78
C HIS A 18 14.90 10.65 14.11
N GLU A 19 16.19 10.42 13.95
CA GLU A 19 17.15 11.52 13.81
C GLU A 19 17.06 12.05 12.38
N GLU A 20 16.99 13.38 12.22
CA GLU A 20 17.10 14.02 10.90
C GLU A 20 18.45 13.67 10.29
N ARG A 21 18.44 12.75 9.34
CA ARG A 21 19.62 12.40 8.57
C ARG A 21 19.76 13.36 7.42
N HIS A 22 20.80 14.18 7.44
CA HIS A 22 21.25 14.94 6.26
C HIS A 22 21.96 14.00 5.28
N GLU A 23 21.21 13.06 4.69
CA GLU A 23 21.66 12.20 3.58
C GLU A 23 21.27 12.84 2.23
N ASN A 24 21.97 12.48 1.15
CA ASN A 24 21.68 12.98 -0.21
C ASN A 24 20.31 12.54 -0.76
N ARG A 25 19.67 11.53 -0.15
CA ARG A 25 18.40 10.93 -0.60
C ARG A 25 17.33 11.17 0.45
N SER A 26 16.15 11.64 0.03
CA SER A 26 15.03 11.88 0.95
C SER A 26 14.46 10.56 1.48
N GLU A 27 13.84 10.58 2.67
CA GLU A 27 13.22 9.39 3.27
C GLU A 27 12.12 8.77 2.38
N PHE A 28 11.47 9.58 1.55
CA PHE A 28 10.44 9.15 0.60
C PHE A 28 11.04 8.48 -0.65
N GLN A 29 12.18 8.95 -1.14
CA GLN A 29 12.94 8.26 -2.18
C GLN A 29 13.45 6.90 -1.68
N ARG A 30 13.83 6.79 -0.40
CA ARG A 30 14.18 5.50 0.21
C ARG A 30 13.02 4.52 0.20
N ASP A 31 11.78 4.99 0.41
CA ASP A 31 10.59 4.15 0.36
C ASP A 31 10.39 3.55 -1.04
N TYR A 32 10.53 4.39 -2.07
CA TYR A 32 10.50 3.96 -3.47
C TYR A 32 11.50 2.82 -3.73
N ASP A 33 12.76 3.04 -3.36
CA ASP A 33 13.82 2.06 -3.60
C ASP A 33 13.60 0.76 -2.80
N ARG A 34 13.13 0.86 -1.55
CA ARG A 34 12.76 -0.32 -0.75
C ARG A 34 11.70 -1.16 -1.44
N LEU A 35 10.69 -0.52 -2.05
CA LEU A 35 9.66 -1.22 -2.81
C LEU A 35 10.22 -1.87 -4.07
N ILE A 36 10.99 -1.12 -4.88
CA ILE A 36 11.63 -1.61 -6.11
C ILE A 36 12.46 -2.87 -5.86
N PHE A 37 13.30 -2.87 -4.81
CA PHE A 37 14.17 -4.01 -4.53
C PHE A 37 13.48 -5.18 -3.84
N SER A 38 12.22 -5.03 -3.45
CA SER A 38 11.52 -6.01 -2.63
C SER A 38 11.10 -7.27 -3.39
N ALA A 39 11.14 -8.41 -2.68
CA ALA A 39 10.64 -9.67 -3.23
C ALA A 39 9.16 -9.60 -3.67
N PRO A 40 8.22 -8.96 -2.91
CA PRO A 40 6.85 -8.81 -3.36
C PRO A 40 6.69 -8.01 -4.66
N PHE A 41 7.49 -6.95 -4.86
CA PHE A 41 7.46 -6.18 -6.11
C PHE A 41 7.99 -7.00 -7.29
N ARG A 42 9.11 -7.71 -7.12
CA ARG A 42 9.64 -8.63 -8.16
C ARG A 42 8.63 -9.71 -8.56
N ARG A 43 7.80 -10.20 -7.63
CA ARG A 43 6.75 -11.18 -7.94
C ARG A 43 5.66 -10.65 -8.88
N LEU A 44 5.49 -9.33 -9.01
CA LEU A 44 4.55 -8.75 -9.96
C LEU A 44 4.90 -9.08 -11.42
N GLN A 45 6.17 -9.41 -11.71
CA GLN A 45 6.62 -9.84 -13.05
C GLN A 45 5.84 -11.06 -13.55
N ASN A 46 5.46 -11.96 -12.63
CA ASN A 46 4.77 -13.21 -12.94
C ASN A 46 3.25 -13.13 -12.65
N LYS A 47 2.70 -11.93 -12.43
CA LYS A 47 1.25 -11.73 -12.28
C LYS A 47 0.69 -11.03 -13.52
N THR A 48 -0.28 -11.67 -14.16
CA THR A 48 -0.98 -11.11 -15.32
C THR A 48 -1.91 -9.98 -14.90
N GLN A 49 -2.10 -9.02 -15.79
CA GLN A 49 -3.02 -7.89 -15.58
C GLN A 49 -4.39 -8.16 -16.22
N VAL A 50 -4.45 -8.71 -17.43
CA VAL A 50 -5.72 -8.99 -18.16
C VAL A 50 -5.62 -10.19 -19.10
N PHE A 51 -4.52 -10.35 -19.84
CA PHE A 51 -4.36 -11.45 -20.81
C PHE A 51 -3.57 -12.63 -20.22
N PRO A 52 -3.96 -13.89 -20.49
CA PRO A 52 -3.13 -15.05 -20.17
C PRO A 52 -1.83 -14.95 -20.98
N LEU A 53 -0.67 -15.08 -20.33
CA LEU A 53 0.67 -14.89 -20.94
C LEU A 53 0.78 -15.68 -22.27
N PRO A 54 0.68 -15.03 -23.45
CA PRO A 54 0.99 -15.68 -24.71
C PRO A 54 2.50 -15.59 -24.92
N GLY A 55 3.07 -16.44 -25.76
CA GLY A 55 4.49 -16.39 -26.14
C GLY A 55 4.95 -15.12 -26.88
N SER A 56 4.15 -14.04 -26.90
CA SER A 56 4.47 -12.76 -27.54
C SER A 56 4.84 -11.68 -26.52
N ILE A 57 5.76 -10.82 -26.93
CA ILE A 57 6.81 -10.22 -26.10
C ILE A 57 6.37 -8.90 -25.40
N PHE A 58 5.07 -8.55 -25.48
CA PHE A 58 4.56 -7.23 -25.08
C PHE A 58 3.20 -7.28 -24.38
N VAL A 59 2.97 -8.26 -23.50
CA VAL A 59 1.81 -8.20 -22.58
C VAL A 59 2.26 -7.58 -21.27
N HIS A 60 1.66 -6.43 -20.90
CA HIS A 60 1.88 -5.80 -19.61
C HIS A 60 1.57 -6.79 -18.48
N ASN A 61 2.59 -7.05 -17.67
CA ASN A 61 2.40 -7.71 -16.38
C ASN A 61 2.19 -6.62 -15.31
N ARG A 62 1.78 -7.02 -14.11
CA ARG A 62 1.53 -6.05 -13.03
C ARG A 62 2.77 -5.25 -12.65
N LEU A 63 3.99 -5.74 -12.93
CA LEU A 63 5.23 -5.03 -12.66
C LEU A 63 5.40 -3.84 -13.61
N THR A 64 5.33 -4.06 -14.92
CA THR A 64 5.50 -2.99 -15.92
C THR A 64 4.40 -1.95 -15.78
N HIS A 65 3.17 -2.39 -15.54
CA HIS A 65 2.05 -1.49 -15.21
C HIS A 65 2.34 -0.63 -13.98
N SER A 66 2.79 -1.23 -12.88
CA SER A 66 3.08 -0.47 -11.65
C SER A 66 4.21 0.54 -11.85
N LEU A 67 5.21 0.23 -12.69
CA LEU A 67 6.27 1.17 -13.06
C LEU A 67 5.73 2.35 -13.88
N GLU A 68 4.88 2.09 -14.88
CA GLU A 68 4.25 3.15 -15.69
C GLU A 68 3.35 4.05 -14.82
N VAL A 69 2.51 3.46 -13.98
CA VAL A 69 1.66 4.20 -13.03
C VAL A 69 2.50 5.01 -12.05
N SER A 70 3.62 4.47 -11.57
CA SER A 70 4.57 5.21 -10.73
C SER A 70 5.17 6.42 -11.44
N CYS A 71 5.55 6.29 -12.71
CA CYS A 71 6.08 7.41 -13.49
C CYS A 71 5.04 8.52 -13.65
N VAL A 72 3.79 8.16 -13.98
CA VAL A 72 2.68 9.13 -14.09
C VAL A 72 2.38 9.76 -12.73
N GLY A 73 2.27 8.96 -11.67
CA GLY A 73 2.00 9.42 -10.32
C GLY A 73 3.05 10.42 -9.80
N ARG A 74 4.34 10.18 -10.10
CA ARG A 74 5.42 11.12 -9.77
C ARG A 74 5.23 12.47 -10.44
N SER A 75 4.93 12.49 -11.74
CA SER A 75 4.71 13.73 -12.48
C SER A 75 3.50 14.50 -11.93
N LEU A 76 2.38 13.81 -11.70
CA LEU A 76 1.18 14.40 -11.10
C LEU A 76 1.47 14.98 -9.71
N GLY A 77 2.18 14.24 -8.85
CA GLY A 77 2.55 14.70 -7.51
C GLY A 77 3.43 15.95 -7.54
N ASN A 78 4.39 16.01 -8.46
CA ASN A 78 5.25 17.17 -8.64
C ASN A 78 4.48 18.40 -9.14
N ASP A 79 3.53 18.21 -10.06
CA ASP A 79 2.72 19.31 -10.60
C ASP A 79 1.76 19.86 -9.55
N VAL A 80 1.16 18.99 -8.73
CA VAL A 80 0.36 19.39 -7.56
C VAL A 80 1.21 20.18 -6.56
N ALA A 81 2.41 19.70 -6.24
CA ALA A 81 3.31 20.41 -5.32
C ALA A 81 3.66 21.81 -5.83
N LYS A 82 3.98 21.97 -7.13
CA LYS A 82 4.23 23.28 -7.75
C LYS A 82 3.03 24.21 -7.64
N GLY A 83 1.83 23.72 -7.94
CA GLY A 83 0.60 24.51 -7.89
C GLY A 83 0.21 24.95 -6.47
N ILE A 84 0.55 24.15 -5.45
CA ILE A 84 0.37 24.53 -4.04
C ILE A 84 1.45 25.54 -3.62
N LEU A 85 2.72 25.30 -3.96
CA LEU A 85 3.84 26.19 -3.62
C LEU A 85 3.71 27.58 -4.24
N SER A 86 3.08 27.71 -5.41
CA SER A 86 2.82 29.04 -5.99
C SER A 86 1.82 29.87 -5.18
N GLN A 87 0.95 29.20 -4.40
CA GLN A 87 -0.04 29.85 -3.54
C GLN A 87 0.42 29.94 -2.08
N GLN A 88 1.28 29.02 -1.64
CA GLN A 88 1.79 28.89 -0.27
C GLN A 88 3.33 28.67 -0.31
N PRO A 89 4.13 29.70 -0.64
CA PRO A 89 5.58 29.58 -0.80
C PRO A 89 6.32 29.17 0.48
N GLU A 90 5.75 29.45 1.65
CA GLU A 90 6.29 29.08 2.95
C GLU A 90 6.44 27.55 3.13
N LEU A 91 5.66 26.76 2.38
CA LEU A 91 5.73 25.31 2.39
C LEU A 91 6.94 24.74 1.66
N VAL A 92 7.77 25.57 1.01
CA VAL A 92 8.96 25.13 0.28
C VAL A 92 9.97 24.39 1.19
N LYS A 93 10.00 24.74 2.47
CA LYS A 93 10.88 24.09 3.48
C LYS A 93 10.23 22.87 4.16
N SER A 94 8.96 22.58 3.84
CA SER A 94 8.27 21.38 4.32
C SER A 94 8.60 20.16 3.43
N PHE A 95 7.96 19.03 3.69
CA PHE A 95 8.06 17.86 2.81
C PHE A 95 7.17 17.93 1.56
N LEU A 96 6.43 19.03 1.35
CA LEU A 96 5.57 19.22 0.17
C LEU A 96 6.28 19.00 -1.18
N PRO A 97 7.54 19.46 -1.39
CA PRO A 97 8.27 19.18 -2.63
C PRO A 97 8.52 17.68 -2.89
N GLU A 98 8.43 16.84 -1.87
CA GLU A 98 8.64 15.39 -1.97
C GLU A 98 7.36 14.59 -2.28
N ILE A 99 6.21 15.24 -2.47
CA ILE A 99 4.94 14.55 -2.81
C ILE A 99 5.10 13.65 -4.04
N GLY A 100 5.86 14.08 -5.05
CA GLY A 100 6.13 13.23 -6.22
C GLY A 100 6.77 11.88 -5.85
N SER A 101 7.73 11.88 -4.91
CA SER A 101 8.36 10.67 -4.38
C SER A 101 7.36 9.79 -3.62
N ILE A 102 6.52 10.40 -2.78
CA ILE A 102 5.49 9.72 -1.98
C ILE A 102 4.45 9.03 -2.88
N VAL A 103 3.88 9.79 -3.84
CA VAL A 103 2.87 9.28 -4.77
C VAL A 103 3.47 8.19 -5.66
N SER A 104 4.71 8.38 -6.14
CA SER A 104 5.41 7.36 -6.92
C SER A 104 5.57 6.04 -6.17
N ALA A 105 5.95 6.09 -4.89
CA ALA A 105 6.06 4.91 -4.04
C ALA A 105 4.70 4.24 -3.79
N ALA A 106 3.65 5.02 -3.52
CA ALA A 106 2.30 4.49 -3.37
C ALA A 106 1.79 3.81 -4.64
N CYS A 107 2.06 4.40 -5.81
CA CYS A 107 1.78 3.82 -7.11
C CYS A 107 2.51 2.49 -7.35
N LEU A 108 3.76 2.31 -6.91
CA LEU A 108 4.42 1.00 -7.00
C LEU A 108 3.74 -0.06 -6.13
N ALA A 109 3.25 0.36 -4.96
CA ALA A 109 2.68 -0.55 -3.98
C ALA A 109 1.21 -0.94 -4.27
N HIS A 110 0.52 -0.20 -5.15
CA HIS A 110 -0.94 -0.29 -5.33
C HIS A 110 -1.44 -1.71 -5.67
N ASP A 111 -0.58 -2.53 -6.28
CA ASP A 111 -0.90 -3.85 -6.80
C ASP A 111 -0.22 -5.00 -6.04
N LEU A 112 0.53 -4.69 -4.97
CA LEU A 112 1.34 -5.67 -4.25
C LEU A 112 0.51 -6.75 -3.54
N GLY A 113 -0.62 -6.36 -2.97
CA GLY A 113 -1.49 -7.24 -2.18
C GLY A 113 -2.43 -8.11 -3.00
N ASN A 114 -2.52 -7.90 -4.32
CA ASN A 114 -3.41 -8.68 -5.17
C ASN A 114 -3.01 -10.17 -5.22
N PRO A 115 -3.95 -11.11 -5.07
CA PRO A 115 -3.65 -12.53 -5.16
C PRO A 115 -3.34 -12.95 -6.61
N PRO A 116 -2.83 -14.19 -6.84
CA PRO A 116 -2.81 -14.77 -8.18
C PRO A 116 -4.20 -14.69 -8.83
N PHE A 117 -4.26 -14.49 -10.14
CA PHE A 117 -5.52 -14.36 -10.89
C PHE A 117 -6.41 -13.16 -10.51
N GLY A 118 -5.87 -12.16 -9.79
CA GLY A 118 -6.56 -10.90 -9.50
C GLY A 118 -7.90 -11.11 -8.81
N HIS A 119 -8.96 -10.44 -9.30
CA HIS A 119 -10.31 -10.56 -8.73
C HIS A 119 -10.84 -12.00 -8.69
N SER A 120 -10.43 -12.86 -9.63
CA SER A 120 -10.82 -14.28 -9.58
C SER A 120 -10.18 -15.00 -8.40
N GLY A 121 -8.93 -14.64 -8.07
CA GLY A 121 -8.24 -15.12 -6.87
C GLY A 121 -8.88 -14.59 -5.58
N GLU A 122 -9.25 -13.32 -5.54
CA GLU A 122 -9.98 -12.73 -4.40
C GLU A 122 -11.28 -13.50 -4.15
N ARG A 123 -12.10 -13.67 -5.20
CA ARG A 123 -13.34 -14.46 -5.12
C ARG A 123 -13.10 -15.90 -4.69
N ALA A 124 -12.05 -16.55 -5.20
CA ALA A 124 -11.75 -17.93 -4.82
C ALA A 124 -11.42 -18.06 -3.32
N ILE A 125 -10.68 -17.10 -2.77
CA ILE A 125 -10.39 -17.03 -1.33
C ILE A 125 -11.70 -16.81 -0.57
N SER A 126 -12.48 -15.80 -0.94
CA SER A 126 -13.79 -15.51 -0.34
C SER A 126 -14.71 -16.73 -0.32
N THR A 127 -14.89 -17.39 -1.47
CA THR A 127 -15.75 -18.59 -1.60
C THR A 127 -15.23 -19.77 -0.78
N PHE A 128 -13.90 -19.94 -0.68
CA PHE A 128 -13.34 -21.00 0.16
C PHE A 128 -13.76 -20.86 1.63
N PHE A 129 -13.83 -19.63 2.14
CA PHE A 129 -14.29 -19.37 3.51
C PHE A 129 -15.82 -19.33 3.62
N SER A 130 -16.53 -18.70 2.68
CA SER A 130 -17.99 -18.52 2.78
C SER A 130 -18.80 -19.79 2.53
N GLU A 131 -18.34 -20.66 1.63
CA GLU A 131 -19.09 -21.83 1.14
C GLU A 131 -18.25 -23.11 1.13
N GLY A 132 -16.93 -22.99 1.25
CA GLY A 132 -15.99 -24.10 1.13
C GLY A 132 -15.55 -24.71 2.45
N LYS A 133 -14.41 -25.41 2.39
CA LYS A 133 -13.81 -26.08 3.56
C LYS A 133 -13.37 -25.11 4.65
N GLY A 134 -13.24 -23.81 4.35
CA GLY A 134 -12.87 -22.79 5.33
C GLY A 134 -13.94 -22.54 6.40
N LEU A 135 -15.19 -22.97 6.18
CA LEU A 135 -16.29 -22.84 7.15
C LEU A 135 -15.98 -23.44 8.53
N VAL A 136 -15.12 -24.47 8.58
CA VAL A 136 -14.69 -25.10 9.85
C VAL A 136 -13.93 -24.15 10.78
N LEU A 137 -13.42 -23.04 10.25
CA LEU A 137 -12.69 -22.02 11.00
C LEU A 137 -13.60 -20.91 11.52
N LYS A 138 -14.87 -20.84 11.09
CA LYS A 138 -15.78 -19.74 11.45
C LYS A 138 -15.98 -19.59 12.95
N GLU A 139 -16.20 -20.71 13.65
CA GLU A 139 -16.41 -20.72 15.10
C GLU A 139 -15.14 -20.42 15.91
N GLN A 140 -13.97 -20.35 15.25
CA GLN A 140 -12.69 -20.04 15.88
C GLN A 140 -12.28 -18.56 15.72
N LEU A 141 -13.08 -17.78 14.97
CA LEU A 141 -12.75 -16.42 14.58
C LEU A 141 -13.82 -15.45 15.07
N THR A 142 -13.41 -14.21 15.34
CA THR A 142 -14.38 -13.15 15.61
C THR A 142 -15.19 -12.82 14.35
N PRO A 143 -16.39 -12.21 14.48
CA PRO A 143 -17.17 -11.79 13.32
C PRO A 143 -16.40 -10.87 12.36
N ALA A 144 -15.55 -9.97 12.89
CA ALA A 144 -14.75 -9.05 12.09
C ALA A 144 -13.64 -9.78 11.31
N GLU A 145 -12.94 -10.72 11.94
CA GLU A 145 -11.93 -11.53 11.26
C GLU A 145 -12.55 -12.46 10.22
N TRP A 146 -13.76 -12.98 10.49
CA TRP A 146 -14.50 -13.76 9.51
C TRP A 146 -14.86 -12.93 8.28
N GLU A 147 -15.33 -11.69 8.50
CA GLU A 147 -15.68 -10.75 7.45
C GLU A 147 -14.48 -10.44 6.53
N ASP A 148 -13.28 -10.26 7.11
CA ASP A 148 -12.04 -10.06 6.36
C ASP A 148 -11.71 -11.23 5.43
N LEU A 149 -11.96 -12.46 5.87
CA LEU A 149 -11.68 -13.68 5.09
C LEU A 149 -12.72 -13.90 4.00
N THR A 150 -14.00 -13.69 4.29
CA THR A 150 -15.07 -13.83 3.30
C THR A 150 -15.11 -12.68 2.30
N HIS A 151 -14.49 -11.54 2.61
CA HIS A 151 -14.36 -10.40 1.72
C HIS A 151 -12.90 -10.05 1.42
N PHE A 152 -12.04 -11.04 1.22
CA PHE A 152 -10.62 -10.80 0.98
C PHE A 152 -10.36 -9.74 -0.12
N GLU A 153 -9.52 -8.75 0.19
CA GLU A 153 -9.31 -7.58 -0.67
C GLU A 153 -7.82 -7.24 -0.85
N GLY A 154 -7.40 -7.02 -2.09
CA GLY A 154 -6.00 -6.81 -2.45
C GLY A 154 -5.37 -5.52 -1.90
N ASN A 155 -6.11 -4.42 -1.74
CA ASN A 155 -5.60 -3.18 -1.15
C ASN A 155 -5.41 -3.35 0.37
N ALA A 156 -6.36 -3.97 1.07
CA ALA A 156 -6.19 -4.34 2.47
C ALA A 156 -4.98 -5.26 2.68
N ASN A 157 -4.81 -6.25 1.79
CA ASN A 157 -3.64 -7.12 1.82
C ASN A 157 -2.33 -6.41 1.46
N ALA A 158 -2.37 -5.34 0.65
CA ALA A 158 -1.19 -4.53 0.37
C ALA A 158 -0.75 -3.80 1.63
N PHE A 159 -1.68 -3.23 2.39
CA PHE A 159 -1.36 -2.61 3.67
C PHE A 159 -0.77 -3.62 4.65
N ARG A 160 -1.41 -4.79 4.82
CA ARG A 160 -0.88 -5.93 5.60
C ARG A 160 0.52 -6.33 5.18
N LEU A 161 0.77 -6.50 3.89
CA LEU A 161 2.07 -6.90 3.38
C LEU A 161 3.20 -5.93 3.77
N LEU A 162 2.87 -4.65 3.89
CA LEU A 162 3.83 -3.57 4.16
C LEU A 162 4.04 -3.32 5.65
N THR A 163 3.01 -3.46 6.48
CA THR A 163 3.07 -3.14 7.91
C THR A 163 3.25 -4.38 8.79
N HIS A 164 2.70 -5.53 8.40
CA HIS A 164 2.70 -6.74 9.22
C HIS A 164 4.11 -7.29 9.42
N GLN A 165 4.42 -7.66 10.67
CA GLN A 165 5.68 -8.30 11.03
C GLN A 165 5.61 -9.81 10.76
N PHE A 166 5.73 -10.18 9.49
CA PHE A 166 5.91 -11.59 9.12
C PHE A 166 7.17 -12.17 9.77
N GLN A 167 7.18 -13.48 10.03
CA GLN A 167 8.34 -14.20 10.55
C GLN A 167 9.61 -13.86 9.76
N GLY A 168 10.68 -13.49 10.46
CA GLY A 168 11.94 -13.03 9.87
C GLY A 168 11.97 -11.57 9.40
N ARG A 169 10.89 -10.80 9.59
CA ARG A 169 10.89 -9.34 9.37
C ARG A 169 11.06 -8.57 10.67
N ARG A 170 11.65 -7.38 10.55
CA ARG A 170 11.76 -6.40 11.64
C ARG A 170 10.39 -5.82 12.00
N LYS A 171 10.30 -5.24 13.19
CA LYS A 171 9.16 -4.42 13.62
C LYS A 171 8.89 -3.35 12.56
N GLY A 172 7.62 -3.20 12.17
CA GLY A 172 7.19 -2.27 11.13
C GLY A 172 7.25 -2.80 9.69
N GLY A 173 7.59 -4.08 9.48
CA GLY A 173 7.55 -4.72 8.17
C GLY A 173 8.54 -4.11 7.19
N PHE A 174 8.05 -3.33 6.23
CA PHE A 174 8.87 -2.58 5.26
C PHE A 174 9.43 -1.26 5.81
N VAL A 175 8.87 -0.79 6.94
CA VAL A 175 9.34 0.39 7.66
C VAL A 175 9.29 1.64 6.79
N LEU A 176 8.24 1.74 5.96
CA LEU A 176 7.99 2.90 5.11
C LEU A 176 7.65 4.12 5.96
N THR A 177 7.76 5.31 5.39
CA THR A 177 7.30 6.53 6.05
C THR A 177 5.78 6.53 6.19
N TYR A 178 5.27 7.21 7.22
CA TYR A 178 3.83 7.35 7.45
C TYR A 178 3.10 7.94 6.26
N SER A 179 3.64 8.99 5.63
CA SER A 179 3.02 9.57 4.44
C SER A 179 2.91 8.61 3.27
N THR A 180 3.93 7.77 3.05
CA THR A 180 3.86 6.72 2.02
C THR A 180 2.78 5.70 2.36
N LEU A 181 2.73 5.21 3.61
CA LEU A 181 1.72 4.24 4.02
C LEU A 181 0.30 4.81 3.92
N ALA A 182 0.07 6.04 4.38
CA ALA A 182 -1.21 6.74 4.26
C ALA A 182 -1.64 6.87 2.80
N SER A 183 -0.71 7.20 1.90
CA SER A 183 -0.98 7.34 0.47
C SER A 183 -1.32 6.02 -0.23
N ILE A 184 -0.94 4.88 0.35
CA ILE A 184 -1.27 3.54 -0.18
C ILE A 184 -2.70 3.13 0.18
N VAL A 185 -3.23 3.62 1.31
CA VAL A 185 -4.57 3.26 1.77
C VAL A 185 -5.63 4.03 0.98
N LYS A 186 -6.17 3.39 -0.06
CA LYS A 186 -7.24 3.95 -0.91
C LYS A 186 -8.60 4.04 -0.21
N TYR A 187 -8.86 3.16 0.74
CA TYR A 187 -10.15 3.00 1.41
C TYR A 187 -9.94 3.02 2.93
N PRO A 188 -10.04 4.18 3.60
CA PRO A 188 -9.66 4.34 5.01
C PRO A 188 -10.73 3.80 5.97
N TYR A 189 -11.15 2.55 5.78
CA TYR A 189 -12.14 1.85 6.57
C TYR A 189 -11.92 0.34 6.48
N SER A 190 -12.47 -0.40 7.46
CA SER A 190 -12.40 -1.85 7.59
C SER A 190 -13.44 -2.56 6.72
N SER A 191 -13.34 -3.89 6.63
CA SER A 191 -14.31 -4.75 5.93
C SER A 191 -15.75 -4.58 6.45
N SER A 192 -15.92 -4.48 7.77
CA SER A 192 -17.24 -4.30 8.41
C SER A 192 -17.96 -3.01 8.01
N LEU A 193 -17.22 -1.99 7.57
CA LEU A 193 -17.76 -0.71 7.09
C LEU A 193 -17.89 -0.64 5.56
N ALA A 194 -17.40 -1.64 4.83
CA ALA A 194 -17.44 -1.63 3.37
C ALA A 194 -18.86 -1.76 2.80
N GLY A 195 -19.77 -2.39 3.56
CA GLY A 195 -21.14 -2.67 3.11
C GLY A 195 -21.15 -3.32 1.73
N HIS A 196 -21.98 -2.82 0.81
CA HIS A 196 -22.03 -3.33 -0.57
C HIS A 196 -20.79 -2.98 -1.43
N LYS A 197 -19.91 -2.07 -0.97
CA LYS A 197 -18.81 -1.54 -1.80
C LYS A 197 -17.65 -2.52 -1.98
N SER A 198 -17.63 -3.66 -1.29
CA SER A 198 -16.68 -4.78 -1.46
C SER A 198 -15.18 -4.41 -1.41
N LYS A 199 -14.84 -3.16 -1.03
CA LYS A 199 -13.49 -2.60 -1.05
C LYS A 199 -13.22 -1.92 0.28
N PHE A 200 -12.08 -2.21 0.90
CA PHE A 200 -11.63 -1.67 2.19
C PHE A 200 -10.10 -1.67 2.24
N GLY A 201 -9.50 -0.95 3.20
CA GLY A 201 -8.08 -0.62 3.13
C GLY A 201 -7.18 -1.32 4.13
N PHE A 202 -7.74 -2.02 5.11
CA PHE A 202 -6.98 -2.78 6.10
C PHE A 202 -7.85 -3.90 6.69
N PHE A 203 -7.20 -5.02 7.02
CA PHE A 203 -7.81 -6.08 7.81
C PHE A 203 -7.82 -5.71 9.29
N THR A 204 -8.65 -6.39 10.07
CA THR A 204 -8.75 -6.29 11.54
C THR A 204 -7.38 -6.44 12.21
N THR A 205 -6.53 -7.34 11.70
CA THR A 205 -5.16 -7.53 12.20
C THR A 205 -4.26 -6.31 12.05
N GLU A 206 -4.59 -5.42 11.12
CA GLU A 206 -3.83 -4.20 10.81
C GLU A 206 -4.50 -2.93 11.31
N GLU A 207 -5.66 -3.01 11.98
CA GLU A 207 -6.41 -1.85 12.49
C GLU A 207 -5.54 -0.92 13.35
N LYS A 208 -4.84 -1.46 14.35
CA LYS A 208 -3.90 -0.68 15.17
C LYS A 208 -2.78 -0.03 14.36
N SER A 209 -2.34 -0.68 13.28
CA SER A 209 -1.32 -0.13 12.40
C SER A 209 -1.87 1.03 11.57
N PHE A 210 -3.14 0.94 11.16
CA PHE A 210 -3.85 2.00 10.47
C PHE A 210 -4.14 3.19 11.39
N GLU A 211 -4.65 2.97 12.59
CA GLU A 211 -4.88 4.03 13.59
C GLU A 211 -3.59 4.81 13.88
N LYS A 212 -2.48 4.09 14.08
CA LYS A 212 -1.16 4.70 14.28
C LYS A 212 -0.70 5.52 13.07
N ASN A 213 -1.22 5.24 11.87
CA ASN A 213 -0.90 5.98 10.65
C ASN A 213 -1.75 7.26 10.48
N CYS A 214 -2.91 7.31 11.13
CA CYS A 214 -3.77 8.49 11.16
C CYS A 214 -3.34 9.57 12.17
N HIS A 215 -2.38 9.26 13.05
CA HIS A 215 -1.89 10.11 14.14
C HIS A 215 -0.43 10.52 13.95
#